data_AF-A0A7C8E9Q3-F1
#
_entry.id   AF-A0A7C8E9Q3-F1
#
_cell.length_a   1.000
_cell.length_b   1.000
_cell.length_c   1.000
_cell.angle_alpha   90.00
_cell.angle_beta   90.00
_cell.angle_gamma   90.00
#
_symmetry.space_group_name_H-M   'P 1'
#
loop_
_entity.id
_entity.type
_entity.pdbx_description
1 polymer ?
#
loop_
_entity_poly.entity_id
_entity_poly.type
_entity_poly.pdbx_seq_one_letter_code
_entity_poly.pdbx_strand_id
1 'polypeptide(L)'
;MRDINEYFVKALQSYKQKDYEEVEFIIEKILNMDNQFEKAIFLKGVILYEKGKIKEADKLFQTFTNLSVWWLRLGLELEKTDEERAINCYNKALSINPTDNYTLLKKGLLMEKKGNYSESTKCFKAINPMRELLSRVIIPFGFMCLLSVGAFMLISKGENGLSFVVIISAIFCLSWLKRDAGNVLKMIYKKSLLSRFIFLA
;
A
#
# COMPACT_ATOMS: atom_id res chain seq x y z
N MET A 1 12.23 -22.90 28.78
CA MET A 1 10.82 -22.57 28.47
C MET A 1 10.63 -22.84 27.00
N ARG A 2 9.56 -23.53 26.59
CA ARG A 2 9.31 -23.82 25.18
C ARG A 2 8.61 -22.60 24.59
N ASP A 3 9.28 -21.86 23.72
CA ASP A 3 8.74 -20.62 23.19
C ASP A 3 7.73 -20.92 22.06
N ILE A 4 6.50 -20.41 22.19
CA ILE A 4 5.45 -20.52 21.17
C ILE A 4 5.95 -20.01 19.81
N ASN A 5 6.78 -18.96 19.83
CA ASN A 5 7.42 -18.43 18.62
C ASN A 5 8.37 -19.42 17.95
N GLU A 6 9.07 -20.27 18.71
CA GLU A 6 9.95 -21.31 18.15
C GLU A 6 9.12 -22.37 17.41
N TYR A 7 7.99 -22.77 17.98
CA TYR A 7 7.03 -23.65 17.29
C TYR A 7 6.46 -22.99 16.04
N PHE A 8 6.15 -21.70 16.08
CA PHE A 8 5.66 -20.98 14.91
C PHE A 8 6.71 -20.91 13.79
N VAL A 9 7.99 -20.70 14.12
CA VAL A 9 9.08 -20.76 13.14
C VAL A 9 9.19 -22.15 12.52
N LYS A 10 9.06 -23.22 13.31
CA LYS A 10 9.01 -24.61 12.79
C LYS A 10 7.82 -24.81 11.85
N ALA A 11 6.64 -24.30 12.21
CA ALA A 11 5.46 -24.34 11.35
C ALA A 11 5.71 -23.65 9.99
N LEU A 12 6.39 -22.49 9.97
CA LEU A 12 6.74 -21.82 8.71
C LEU A 12 7.74 -22.64 7.87
N GLN A 13 8.67 -23.34 8.52
CA GLN A 13 9.64 -24.20 7.86
C GLN A 13 8.98 -25.44 7.22
N SER A 14 8.09 -26.12 7.94
CA SER A 14 7.31 -27.25 7.39
C SER A 14 6.34 -26.77 6.30
N TYR A 15 5.77 -25.57 6.44
CA TYR A 15 4.93 -24.96 5.42
C TYR A 15 5.73 -24.75 4.12
N LYS A 16 6.98 -24.26 4.19
CA LYS A 16 7.88 -24.19 3.03
C LYS A 16 8.06 -25.54 2.33
N GLN A 17 8.16 -26.63 3.10
CA GLN A 17 8.30 -27.99 2.57
C GLN A 17 7.00 -28.53 1.96
N LYS A 18 5.89 -27.79 2.05
CA LYS A 18 4.52 -28.21 1.67
C LYS A 18 4.01 -29.41 2.48
N ASP A 19 4.62 -29.68 3.63
CA ASP A 19 4.12 -30.67 4.56
C ASP A 19 2.99 -30.05 5.39
N TYR A 20 1.78 -30.05 4.83
CA TYR A 20 0.64 -29.44 5.49
C TYR A 20 0.13 -30.23 6.70
N GLU A 21 0.47 -31.51 6.81
CA GLU A 21 0.07 -32.36 7.93
C GLU A 21 0.89 -32.02 9.17
N GLU A 22 2.20 -31.88 9.01
CA GLU A 22 3.08 -31.45 10.10
C GLU A 22 2.73 -30.04 10.57
N VAL A 23 2.41 -29.12 9.64
CA VAL A 23 2.05 -27.76 10.01
C VAL A 23 0.75 -27.72 10.83
N GLU A 24 -0.26 -28.49 10.45
CA GLU A 24 -1.51 -28.59 11.23
C GLU A 24 -1.24 -29.11 12.64
N PHE A 25 -0.42 -30.15 12.78
CA PHE A 25 -0.04 -30.69 14.08
C PHE A 25 0.70 -29.66 14.95
N ILE A 26 1.62 -28.89 14.38
CA ILE A 26 2.34 -27.84 15.11
C ILE A 26 1.38 -26.70 15.49
N ILE A 27 0.48 -26.30 14.59
CA ILE A 27 -0.53 -25.28 14.86
C ILE A 27 -1.45 -25.72 16.00
N GLU A 28 -1.91 -26.97 16.02
CA GLU A 28 -2.73 -27.51 17.13
C GLU A 28 -1.99 -27.45 18.45
N LYS A 29 -0.69 -27.78 18.46
CA LYS A 29 0.15 -27.61 19.66
C LYS A 29 0.25 -26.15 20.10
N ILE A 30 0.41 -25.21 19.17
CA ILE A 30 0.44 -23.78 19.48
C ILE A 30 -0.89 -23.34 20.09
N LEU A 31 -2.02 -23.73 19.49
CA LEU A 31 -3.35 -23.36 19.95
C LEU A 31 -3.73 -23.99 21.30
N ASN A 32 -3.14 -25.15 21.64
CA ASN A 32 -3.28 -25.74 22.97
C ASN A 32 -2.50 -24.97 24.06
N MET A 33 -1.43 -24.26 23.68
CA MET A 33 -0.67 -23.40 24.60
C MET A 33 -1.30 -22.01 24.71
N ASP A 34 -1.66 -21.44 23.57
CA ASP A 34 -2.31 -20.14 23.43
C ASP A 34 -3.38 -20.22 22.33
N ASN A 35 -4.63 -20.32 22.78
CA ASN A 35 -5.78 -20.46 21.89
C ASN A 35 -6.11 -19.18 21.10
N GLN A 36 -5.50 -18.04 21.44
CA GLN A 36 -5.68 -16.76 20.77
C GLN A 36 -4.44 -16.34 19.97
N PHE A 37 -3.51 -17.25 19.70
CA PHE A 37 -2.33 -16.94 18.92
C PHE A 37 -2.67 -16.67 17.45
N GLU A 38 -2.97 -15.41 17.15
CA GLU A 38 -3.51 -14.93 15.88
C GLU A 38 -2.66 -15.35 14.67
N LYS A 39 -1.33 -15.38 14.80
CA LYS A 39 -0.42 -15.82 13.72
C LYS A 39 -0.67 -17.27 13.30
N ALA A 40 -0.90 -18.18 14.26
CA ALA A 40 -1.19 -19.58 13.96
C ALA A 40 -2.60 -19.77 13.41
N ILE A 41 -3.58 -19.03 13.94
CA ILE A 41 -4.96 -19.03 13.41
C ILE A 41 -4.96 -18.57 11.94
N PHE A 42 -4.22 -17.51 11.63
CA PHE A 42 -4.09 -17.01 10.27
C PHE A 42 -3.40 -18.03 9.35
N LEU A 43 -2.28 -18.62 9.79
CA LEU A 43 -1.57 -19.66 9.04
C LEU A 43 -2.46 -20.88 8.76
N LYS A 44 -3.31 -21.28 9.73
CA LYS A 44 -4.32 -22.32 9.53
C LYS A 44 -5.30 -21.98 8.41
N GLY A 45 -5.80 -20.75 8.38
CA GLY A 45 -6.66 -20.27 7.29
C GLY A 45 -5.98 -20.35 5.92
N VAL A 46 -4.70 -19.98 5.84
CA VAL A 46 -3.90 -20.08 4.61
C VAL A 46 -3.74 -21.53 4.13
N ILE A 47 -3.45 -22.46 5.04
CA ILE A 47 -3.31 -23.89 4.70
C ILE A 47 -4.65 -24.47 4.23
N LEU A 48 -5.76 -24.12 4.89
CA LEU A 48 -7.09 -24.55 4.46
C LEU A 48 -7.43 -24.03 3.06
N TYR A 49 -7.05 -22.79 2.76
CA TYR A 49 -7.19 -22.21 1.43
C TYR A 49 -6.36 -22.99 0.38
N GLU A 50 -5.11 -23.34 0.68
CA GLU A 50 -4.25 -24.12 -0.21
C GLU A 50 -4.72 -25.58 -0.39
N LYS A 51 -5.33 -26.19 0.64
CA LYS A 51 -5.98 -27.50 0.56
C LYS A 51 -7.31 -27.47 -0.22
N GLY A 52 -7.78 -26.30 -0.66
CA GLY A 52 -9.05 -26.14 -1.38
C GLY A 52 -10.30 -26.07 -0.50
N LYS A 53 -10.15 -26.05 0.83
CA LYS A 53 -11.24 -25.86 1.79
C LYS A 53 -11.58 -24.37 1.96
N ILE A 54 -11.92 -23.73 0.84
CA ILE A 54 -12.09 -22.27 0.74
C ILE A 54 -13.15 -21.76 1.73
N LYS A 55 -14.29 -22.45 1.87
CA LYS A 55 -15.38 -22.04 2.77
C LYS A 55 -14.97 -21.97 4.25
N GLU A 56 -14.08 -22.87 4.69
CA GLU A 56 -13.57 -22.87 6.06
C GLU A 56 -12.51 -21.78 6.26
N ALA A 57 -11.64 -21.59 5.26
CA ALA A 57 -10.65 -20.52 5.26
C ALA A 57 -11.32 -19.13 5.32
N ASP A 58 -12.36 -18.91 4.53
CA ASP A 58 -13.08 -17.63 4.49
C ASP A 58 -13.73 -17.30 5.85
N LYS A 59 -14.28 -18.30 6.54
CA LYS A 59 -14.81 -18.12 7.91
C LYS A 59 -13.73 -17.67 8.88
N LEU A 60 -12.53 -18.23 8.79
CA LEU A 60 -11.39 -17.81 9.60
C LEU A 60 -10.91 -16.42 9.22
N PHE A 61 -10.85 -16.09 7.93
CA PHE A 61 -10.42 -14.77 7.48
C PHE A 61 -11.38 -13.66 7.91
N GLN A 62 -12.68 -13.95 8.03
CA GLN A 62 -13.68 -13.00 8.53
C GLN A 62 -13.48 -12.60 10.00
N THR A 63 -12.75 -13.38 10.80
CA THR A 63 -12.47 -13.00 12.20
C THR A 63 -11.42 -11.90 12.29
N PHE A 64 -10.67 -11.63 11.23
CA PHE A 64 -9.61 -10.63 11.22
C PHE A 64 -10.11 -9.28 10.67
N THR A 65 -9.98 -8.23 11.47
CA THR A 65 -10.44 -6.88 11.12
C THR A 65 -9.68 -6.25 9.94
N ASN A 66 -8.41 -6.62 9.74
CA ASN A 66 -7.58 -6.07 8.68
C ASN A 66 -6.76 -7.16 7.98
N LEU A 67 -7.43 -7.90 7.11
CA LEU A 67 -6.87 -9.06 6.42
C LEU A 67 -5.61 -8.71 5.61
N SER A 68 -5.52 -7.51 5.01
CA SER A 68 -4.33 -7.09 4.27
C SER A 68 -3.08 -7.01 5.14
N VAL A 69 -3.22 -6.57 6.40
CA VAL A 69 -2.11 -6.48 7.36
C VAL A 69 -1.63 -7.88 7.75
N TRP A 70 -2.54 -8.85 7.87
CA TRP A 70 -2.16 -10.23 8.18
C TRP A 70 -1.40 -10.91 7.05
N TRP A 71 -1.84 -10.70 5.80
CA TRP A 71 -1.08 -11.14 4.62
C TRP A 71 0.32 -10.49 4.56
N LEU A 72 0.41 -9.19 4.85
CA LEU A 72 1.70 -8.50 4.95
C LEU A 72 2.60 -9.11 6.03
N ARG A 73 2.07 -9.33 7.24
CA ARG A 73 2.82 -9.91 8.36
C ARG A 73 3.33 -11.31 8.03
N LEU A 74 2.49 -12.16 7.44
CA LEU A 74 2.91 -13.48 7.00
C LEU A 74 4.00 -13.39 5.93
N GLY A 75 3.87 -12.47 4.97
CA GLY A 75 4.89 -12.23 3.95
C GLY A 75 6.24 -11.83 4.55
N LEU A 76 6.26 -10.98 5.58
CA LEU A 76 7.49 -10.57 6.27
C LEU A 76 8.18 -11.74 6.98
N GLU A 77 7.42 -12.62 7.61
CA GLU A 77 7.96 -13.82 8.27
C GLU A 77 8.54 -14.80 7.23
N LEU A 78 7.88 -14.92 6.07
CA LEU A 78 8.31 -15.80 4.99
C LEU A 78 9.46 -15.22 4.14
N GLU A 79 9.71 -13.92 4.18
CA GLU A 79 10.71 -13.24 3.33
C GLU A 79 12.11 -13.87 3.44
N LYS A 80 12.48 -14.37 4.62
CA LYS A 80 13.77 -15.02 4.87
C LYS A 80 13.81 -16.49 4.45
N THR A 81 12.66 -17.16 4.45
CA THR A 81 12.58 -18.61 4.28
C THR A 81 12.14 -19.01 2.87
N ASP A 82 11.19 -18.27 2.30
CA ASP A 82 10.54 -18.51 1.01
C ASP A 82 10.11 -17.18 0.38
N GLU A 83 11.00 -16.62 -0.46
CA GLU A 83 10.77 -15.34 -1.12
C GLU A 83 9.60 -15.38 -2.11
N GLU A 84 9.28 -16.53 -2.70
CA GLU A 84 8.17 -16.65 -3.66
C GLU A 84 6.82 -16.57 -2.97
N ARG A 85 6.65 -17.29 -1.85
CA ARG A 85 5.43 -17.19 -1.05
C ARG A 85 5.30 -15.83 -0.39
N ALA A 86 6.41 -15.21 0.01
CA ALA A 86 6.40 -13.84 0.52
C ALA A 86 5.83 -12.86 -0.52
N ILE A 87 6.27 -12.96 -1.79
CA ILE A 87 5.72 -12.16 -2.89
C ILE A 87 4.22 -12.42 -3.08
N ASN A 88 3.79 -13.69 -3.03
CA ASN A 88 2.38 -14.03 -3.15
C ASN A 88 1.54 -13.43 -2.01
N CYS A 89 2.06 -13.46 -0.78
CA CYS A 89 1.44 -12.81 0.38
C CYS A 89 1.33 -11.30 0.19
N TYR A 90 2.39 -10.63 -0.30
CA TYR A 90 2.35 -9.21 -0.63
C TYR A 90 1.35 -8.91 -1.74
N ASN A 91 1.22 -9.76 -2.74
CA ASN A 91 0.20 -9.61 -3.78
C ASN A 91 -1.23 -9.72 -3.22
N LYS A 92 -1.48 -10.67 -2.30
CA LYS A 92 -2.78 -10.81 -1.61
C LYS A 92 -3.08 -9.61 -0.71
N ALA A 93 -2.07 -9.09 0.00
CA ALA A 93 -2.21 -7.87 0.78
C ALA A 93 -2.57 -6.68 -0.11
N LEU A 94 -1.88 -6.52 -1.24
CA LEU A 94 -2.11 -5.44 -2.21
C LEU A 94 -3.41 -5.58 -3.00
N SER A 95 -3.95 -6.79 -3.18
CA SER A 95 -5.28 -6.95 -3.79
C SER A 95 -6.39 -6.43 -2.88
N ILE A 96 -6.19 -6.48 -1.56
CA ILE A 96 -7.13 -5.97 -0.57
C ILE A 96 -6.90 -4.47 -0.33
N ASN A 97 -5.64 -4.05 -0.17
CA ASN A 97 -5.26 -2.64 -0.04
C ASN A 97 -4.18 -2.27 -1.07
N PRO A 98 -4.58 -1.84 -2.29
CA PRO A 98 -3.65 -1.50 -3.37
C PRO A 98 -2.75 -0.29 -3.07
N THR A 99 -3.11 0.51 -2.07
CA THR A 99 -2.43 1.76 -1.72
C THR A 99 -1.52 1.64 -0.51
N ASP A 100 -1.33 0.44 0.03
CA ASP A 100 -0.41 0.25 1.14
C ASP A 100 1.04 0.43 0.69
N ASN A 101 1.56 1.63 0.95
CA ASN A 101 2.94 2.01 0.65
C ASN A 101 3.96 1.07 1.30
N TYR A 102 3.65 0.54 2.49
CA TYR A 102 4.57 -0.34 3.19
C TYR A 102 4.68 -1.70 2.49
N THR A 103 3.55 -2.30 2.12
CA THR A 103 3.55 -3.55 1.34
C THR A 103 4.19 -3.34 -0.05
N LEU A 104 3.91 -2.22 -0.73
CA LEU A 104 4.55 -1.88 -2.01
C LEU A 104 6.08 -1.76 -1.88
N LEU A 105 6.55 -1.12 -0.80
CA LEU A 105 7.97 -0.99 -0.51
C LEU A 105 8.62 -2.35 -0.29
N LYS A 106 8.03 -3.20 0.55
CA LYS A 106 8.54 -4.54 0.85
C LYS A 106 8.59 -5.43 -0.39
N LYS A 107 7.53 -5.43 -1.19
CA LYS A 107 7.51 -6.14 -2.48
C LYS A 107 8.58 -5.60 -3.43
N GLY A 108 8.72 -4.27 -3.54
CA GLY A 108 9.70 -3.63 -4.41
C GLY A 108 11.15 -3.99 -4.06
N LEU A 109 11.49 -3.97 -2.77
CA LEU A 109 12.80 -4.37 -2.26
C LEU A 109 13.10 -5.85 -2.51
N LEU A 110 12.11 -6.73 -2.29
CA LEU A 110 12.26 -8.16 -2.52
C LEU A 110 12.45 -8.48 -4.02
N MET A 111 11.74 -7.79 -4.90
CA MET A 111 11.91 -7.91 -6.36
C MET A 111 13.26 -7.40 -6.83
N GLU A 112 13.78 -6.33 -6.23
CA GLU A 112 15.12 -5.81 -6.51
C GLU A 112 16.19 -6.83 -6.11
N LYS A 113 16.07 -7.45 -4.94
CA LYS A 113 16.96 -8.52 -4.48
C LYS A 113 16.96 -9.73 -5.44
N LYS A 114 15.81 -10.04 -6.04
CA LYS A 114 15.67 -11.07 -7.09
C LYS A 114 16.20 -10.66 -8.47
N GLY A 115 16.69 -9.42 -8.64
CA GLY A 115 17.14 -8.88 -9.92
C GLY A 115 16.00 -8.49 -10.87
N ASN A 116 14.74 -8.51 -10.43
CA ASN A 116 13.58 -8.07 -11.21
C ASN A 116 13.34 -6.56 -11.05
N TYR A 117 14.23 -5.77 -11.64
CA TYR A 117 14.17 -4.31 -11.59
C TYR A 117 12.91 -3.73 -12.25
N SER A 118 12.33 -4.41 -13.25
CA SER A 118 11.12 -3.96 -13.93
C SER A 118 9.90 -3.94 -13.01
N GLU A 119 9.67 -5.01 -12.25
CA GLU A 119 8.57 -5.02 -11.27
C GLU A 119 8.87 -4.15 -10.04
N SER A 120 10.13 -4.10 -9.60
CA SER A 120 10.54 -3.24 -8.50
C SER A 120 10.26 -1.76 -8.80
N THR A 121 10.65 -1.28 -9.98
CA THR A 121 10.38 0.11 -10.40
C THR A 121 8.89 0.42 -10.51
N LYS A 122 8.04 -0.54 -10.90
CA LYS A 122 6.59 -0.38 -10.86
C LYS A 122 6.08 -0.20 -9.44
N CYS A 123 6.57 -1.01 -8.49
CA CYS A 123 6.21 -0.91 -7.09
C CYS A 123 6.62 0.45 -6.50
N PHE A 124 7.85 0.90 -6.74
CA PHE A 124 8.32 2.20 -6.25
C PHE A 124 7.59 3.38 -6.90
N LYS A 125 7.24 3.28 -8.20
CA LYS A 125 6.39 4.29 -8.85
C LYS A 125 5.00 4.35 -8.24
N ALA A 126 4.43 3.23 -7.80
CA ALA A 126 3.12 3.18 -7.17
C ALA A 126 3.09 3.82 -5.76
N ILE A 127 4.24 3.91 -5.07
CA ILE A 127 4.38 4.59 -3.77
C ILE A 127 4.36 6.12 -3.93
N ASN A 128 4.89 6.63 -5.05
CA ASN A 128 5.11 8.07 -5.28
C ASN A 128 3.93 8.94 -5.77
N PRO A 129 2.75 8.46 -6.21
CA PRO A 129 1.78 9.35 -6.84
C PRO A 129 1.10 10.28 -5.84
N MET A 130 1.08 9.95 -4.54
CA MET A 130 0.54 10.84 -3.52
C MET A 130 1.46 12.02 -3.24
N ARG A 131 2.79 11.81 -3.21
CA ARG A 131 3.76 12.88 -2.98
C ARG A 131 3.90 13.79 -4.20
N GLU A 132 3.81 13.20 -5.39
CA GLU A 132 3.85 13.95 -6.65
C GLU A 132 2.55 14.74 -6.89
N LEU A 133 1.39 14.23 -6.47
CA LEU A 133 0.13 14.97 -6.52
C LEU A 133 0.12 16.12 -5.48
N LEU A 134 0.61 15.87 -4.25
CA LEU A 134 0.75 16.90 -3.23
C LEU A 134 1.71 18.02 -3.68
N SER A 135 2.89 17.70 -4.21
CA SER A 135 3.85 18.72 -4.66
C SER A 135 3.36 19.49 -5.88
N ARG A 136 2.74 18.79 -6.85
CA ARG A 136 2.20 19.44 -8.06
C ARG A 136 1.00 20.34 -7.77
N VAL A 137 0.19 20.06 -6.75
CA VAL A 137 -1.02 20.85 -6.47
C VAL A 137 -0.80 21.87 -5.35
N ILE A 138 -0.18 21.48 -4.22
CA ILE A 138 -0.13 22.33 -3.02
C ILE A 138 0.95 23.41 -3.13
N ILE A 139 2.09 23.12 -3.77
CA ILE A 139 3.17 24.11 -3.92
C ILE A 139 2.71 25.29 -4.79
N PRO A 140 2.08 25.08 -5.97
CA PRO A 140 1.56 26.18 -6.76
C PRO A 140 0.42 26.95 -6.08
N PHE A 141 -0.50 26.25 -5.38
CA PHE A 141 -1.57 26.91 -4.63
C PHE A 141 -1.02 27.78 -3.49
N GLY A 142 -0.03 27.31 -2.74
CA GLY A 142 0.63 28.09 -1.69
C GLY A 142 1.31 29.34 -2.24
N PHE A 143 2.01 29.23 -3.38
CA PHE A 143 2.62 30.36 -4.07
C PHE A 143 1.58 31.37 -4.59
N MET A 144 0.45 30.88 -5.12
CA MET A 144 -0.65 31.72 -5.61
C MET A 144 -1.26 32.56 -4.47
N CYS A 145 -1.49 31.96 -3.30
CA CYS A 145 -2.00 32.67 -2.13
C CYS A 145 -1.01 33.74 -1.64
N LEU A 146 0.28 33.43 -1.55
CA LEU A 146 1.30 34.41 -1.14
C LEU A 146 1.41 35.61 -2.08
N LEU A 147 1.34 35.38 -3.39
CA LEU A 147 1.34 36.45 -4.39
C LEU A 147 0.08 37.33 -4.29
N SER A 148 -1.10 36.74 -4.03
CA SER A 148 -2.34 37.49 -3.86
C SER A 148 -2.34 38.39 -2.61
N VAL A 149 -1.79 37.90 -1.49
CA VAL A 149 -1.66 38.68 -0.25
C VAL A 149 -0.59 39.78 -0.40
N GLY A 150 0.52 39.48 -1.06
CA GLY A 150 1.56 40.46 -1.38
C GLY A 150 1.06 41.59 -2.29
N ALA A 151 0.28 41.25 -3.32
CA ALA A 151 -0.36 42.23 -4.19
C ALA A 151 -1.33 43.14 -3.41
N PHE A 152 -2.15 42.57 -2.50
CA PHE A 152 -3.06 43.36 -1.66
C PHE A 152 -2.32 44.36 -0.75
N MET A 153 -1.23 43.94 -0.10
CA MET A 153 -0.43 44.83 0.75
C MET A 153 0.24 45.97 -0.04
N LEU A 154 0.70 45.71 -1.26
CA LEU A 154 1.34 46.74 -2.10
C LEU A 154 0.32 47.72 -2.71
N ILE A 155 -0.90 47.25 -3.05
CA ILE A 155 -2.01 48.13 -3.44
C ILE A 155 -2.34 49.12 -2.33
N SER A 156 -2.34 48.65 -1.07
CA SER A 156 -2.59 49.52 0.09
C SER A 156 -1.51 50.60 0.29
N LYS A 157 -0.33 50.44 -0.31
CA LYS A 157 0.80 51.37 -0.25
C LYS A 157 0.95 52.30 -1.47
N GLY A 158 0.12 52.12 -2.52
CA GLY A 158 0.06 53.06 -3.65
C GLY A 158 1.21 52.98 -4.66
N GLU A 159 1.93 51.85 -4.76
CA GLU A 159 3.04 51.70 -5.71
C GLU A 159 2.57 51.30 -7.13
N ASN A 160 2.92 52.10 -8.14
CA ASN A 160 2.47 51.94 -9.54
C ASN A 160 3.14 50.79 -10.33
N GLY A 161 4.07 50.04 -9.74
CA GLY A 161 4.73 48.87 -10.37
C GLY A 161 3.83 47.62 -10.51
N LEU A 162 2.56 47.79 -10.21
CA LEU A 162 1.60 46.74 -9.85
C LEU A 162 1.06 45.93 -11.04
N SER A 163 1.01 46.51 -12.24
CA SER A 163 0.41 45.87 -13.41
C SER A 163 1.23 44.68 -13.91
N PHE A 164 2.56 44.80 -13.96
CA PHE A 164 3.41 43.77 -14.55
C PHE A 164 3.50 42.50 -13.71
N VAL A 165 3.61 42.63 -12.38
CA VAL A 165 3.70 41.46 -11.47
C VAL A 165 2.39 40.68 -11.44
N VAL A 166 1.25 41.38 -11.45
CA VAL A 166 -0.08 40.77 -11.49
C VAL A 166 -0.34 40.09 -12.85
N ILE A 167 0.08 40.71 -13.96
CA ILE A 167 -0.09 40.12 -15.30
C ILE A 167 0.78 38.87 -15.47
N ILE A 168 2.06 38.92 -15.07
CA ILE A 168 2.96 37.77 -15.19
C ILE A 168 2.48 36.60 -14.32
N SER A 169 2.02 36.88 -13.10
CA SER A 169 1.48 35.85 -12.20
C SER A 169 0.15 35.26 -12.71
N ALA A 170 -0.74 36.07 -13.30
CA ALA A 170 -1.96 35.59 -13.93
C ALA A 170 -1.68 34.70 -15.16
N ILE A 171 -0.71 35.07 -16.00
CA ILE A 171 -0.29 34.27 -17.16
C ILE A 171 0.29 32.92 -16.71
N PHE A 172 1.13 32.92 -15.66
CA PHE A 172 1.67 31.69 -15.09
C PHE A 172 0.57 30.77 -14.54
N CYS A 173 -0.39 31.33 -13.79
CA CYS A 173 -1.53 30.59 -13.25
C CYS A 173 -2.41 30.00 -14.38
N LEU A 174 -2.71 30.78 -15.41
CA LEU A 174 -3.49 30.33 -16.56
C LEU A 174 -2.78 29.25 -17.39
N SER A 175 -1.47 29.36 -17.56
CA SER A 175 -0.63 28.36 -18.23
C SER A 175 -0.61 27.04 -17.45
N TRP A 176 -0.46 27.12 -16.12
CA TRP A 176 -0.51 25.96 -15.23
C TRP A 176 -1.91 25.30 -15.22
N LEU A 177 -2.99 26.09 -15.18
CA LEU A 177 -4.37 25.59 -15.27
C LEU A 177 -4.61 24.85 -16.60
N LYS A 178 -4.10 25.39 -17.72
CA LYS A 178 -4.28 24.78 -19.04
C LYS A 178 -3.49 23.48 -19.20
N ARG A 179 -2.27 23.40 -18.67
CA ARG A 179 -1.36 22.27 -18.91
C ARG A 179 -1.48 21.15 -17.87
N ASP A 180 -1.53 21.50 -16.60
CA ASP A 180 -1.38 20.54 -15.51
C ASP A 180 -2.72 20.24 -14.80
N ALA A 181 -3.59 21.24 -14.61
CA ALA A 181 -4.87 21.01 -13.94
C ALA A 181 -5.80 20.08 -14.74
N GLY A 182 -5.80 20.16 -16.08
CA GLY A 182 -6.55 19.24 -16.94
C GLY A 182 -6.09 17.79 -16.86
N ASN A 183 -4.78 17.56 -16.71
CA ASN A 183 -4.19 16.23 -16.56
C ASN A 183 -4.43 15.65 -15.16
N VAL A 184 -4.35 16.51 -14.14
CA VAL A 184 -4.67 16.16 -12.75
C VAL A 184 -6.16 15.83 -12.60
N LEU A 185 -7.06 16.64 -13.18
CA LEU A 185 -8.50 16.37 -13.20
C LEU A 185 -8.80 15.06 -13.92
N LYS A 186 -8.18 14.77 -15.08
CA LYS A 186 -8.32 13.48 -15.76
C LYS A 186 -7.83 12.31 -14.89
N MET A 187 -6.73 12.47 -14.16
CA MET A 187 -6.24 11.45 -13.22
C MET A 187 -7.23 11.21 -12.07
N ILE A 188 -7.77 12.27 -11.46
CA ILE A 188 -8.77 12.19 -10.39
C ILE A 188 -10.06 11.55 -10.91
N TYR A 189 -10.53 11.95 -12.09
CA TYR A 189 -11.76 11.43 -12.71
C TYR A 189 -11.62 9.95 -13.08
N LYS A 190 -10.47 9.55 -13.65
CA LYS A 190 -10.19 8.15 -13.98
C LYS A 190 -10.12 7.28 -12.72
N LYS A 191 -9.58 7.80 -11.62
CA LYS A 191 -9.52 7.11 -10.33
C LYS A 191 -10.89 7.03 -9.63
N SER A 192 -11.71 8.09 -9.75
CA SER A 192 -13.12 8.14 -9.31
C SER A 192 -13.99 7.09 -10.02
N LEU A 193 -13.82 6.96 -11.34
CA LEU A 193 -14.49 5.91 -12.12
C LEU A 193 -14.05 4.50 -11.69
N LEU A 194 -12.75 4.28 -11.49
CA LEU A 194 -12.22 3.01 -10.96
C LEU A 194 -12.74 2.70 -9.55
N SER A 195 -12.88 3.68 -8.66
CA SER A 195 -13.48 3.48 -7.33
C SER A 195 -14.99 3.25 -7.36
N ARG A 196 -15.70 3.75 -8.38
CA ARG A 196 -17.14 3.48 -8.57
C ARG A 196 -17.41 2.10 -9.15
N PHE A 197 -16.50 1.55 -9.95
CA PHE A 197 -16.61 0.18 -10.45
C PHE A 197 -16.27 -0.88 -9.39
N ILE A 198 -15.54 -0.54 -8.33
CA ILE A 198 -15.23 -1.46 -7.22
C ILE A 198 -16.38 -1.53 -6.19
N PHE A 199 -17.33 -0.58 -6.21
CA PHE A 199 -18.47 -0.54 -5.29
C PHE A 199 -19.81 -1.00 -5.91
N LEU A 200 -19.82 -1.45 -7.18
CA LEU A 200 -21.04 -1.87 -7.89
C LEU A 200 -20.94 -3.26 -8.54
N ALA A 201 -19.98 -4.09 -8.11
CA ALA A 201 -19.94 -5.53 -8.42
C ALA A 201 -19.80 -6.31 -7.11
#